data_AF-A0A3D0Z5C5-F1
#
_entry.id   AF-A0A3D0Z5C5-F1
#
_cell.length_a   1.000
_cell.length_b   1.000
_cell.length_c   1.000
_cell.angle_alpha   90.00
_cell.angle_beta   90.00
_cell.angle_gamma   90.00
#
_symmetry.space_group_name_H-M   'P 1'
#
loop_
_entity.id
_entity.type
_entity.pdbx_description
1 polymer ?
#
loop_
_entity_poly.entity_id
_entity_poly.type
_entity_poly.pdbx_seq_one_letter_code
_entity_poly.pdbx_strand_id
1 'polypeptide(L)'
;EILDTFKRSQTDPRFIFTLDDGRTPSRELLAHYLSRACFEALGLTKDQAPTLHGLRHSHISLLAELGVPMKLCIDRVGHADEKMILR
;
A
#
# COMPACT_ATOMS: atom_id res chain seq x y z
N GLU A 1 -18.05 8.80 15.25
CA GLU A 1 -17.14 8.80 16.42
C GLU A 1 -15.67 8.56 16.04
N ILE A 2 -15.22 7.36 15.64
CA ILE A 2 -13.80 7.10 15.23
C ILE A 2 -13.36 7.97 14.04
N LEU A 3 -14.25 8.22 13.08
CA LEU A 3 -13.93 8.97 11.86
C LEU A 3 -13.93 10.49 12.06
N ASP A 4 -14.58 11.01 13.10
CA ASP A 4 -14.77 12.47 13.24
C ASP A 4 -13.53 13.16 13.84
N THR A 5 -12.85 12.49 14.78
CA THR A 5 -11.55 12.94 15.31
C THR A 5 -10.46 12.82 14.24
N PHE A 6 -10.43 11.70 13.50
CA PHE A 6 -9.48 11.51 12.39
C PHE A 6 -9.63 12.55 11.29
N LYS A 7 -10.87 12.91 10.91
CA LYS A 7 -11.13 13.93 9.89
C LYS A 7 -10.61 15.32 10.26
N ARG A 8 -10.43 15.62 11.55
CA ARG A 8 -10.02 16.96 12.02
C ARG A 8 -8.51 17.08 12.26
N SER A 9 -7.88 16.07 12.84
CA SER A 9 -6.46 16.14 13.23
C SER A 9 -5.55 15.12 12.55
N GLN A 10 -6.10 14.13 11.83
CA GLN A 10 -5.35 12.98 11.27
C GLN A 10 -4.52 12.21 12.32
N THR A 11 -4.85 12.37 13.60
CA THR A 11 -4.18 11.71 14.71
C THR A 11 -5.18 10.79 15.40
N ASP A 12 -4.80 9.53 15.56
CA ASP A 12 -5.47 8.60 16.47
C ASP A 12 -4.38 7.72 17.09
N PRO A 13 -4.26 7.66 18.43
CA PRO A 13 -3.23 6.86 19.09
C PRO A 13 -3.35 5.35 18.83
N ARG A 14 -4.44 4.89 18.20
CA ARG A 14 -4.63 3.49 17.80
C ARG A 14 -4.00 3.15 16.44
N PHE A 15 -3.54 4.14 15.67
CA PHE A 15 -2.83 3.86 14.42
C PHE A 15 -1.43 3.31 14.71
N ILE A 16 -1.07 2.24 14.00
CA ILE A 16 0.23 1.57 14.12
C ILE A 16 1.30 2.31 13.30
N PHE A 17 0.91 2.88 12.15
CA PHE A 17 1.81 3.59 11.25
C PHE A 17 1.57 5.09 11.33
N THR A 18 2.36 5.77 12.15
CA THR A 18 2.33 7.22 12.32
C THR A 18 3.71 7.83 12.10
N LEU A 19 3.72 9.12 11.78
CA LEU A 19 4.91 9.96 11.85
C LEU A 19 5.26 10.23 13.33
N ASP A 20 6.43 10.84 13.56
CA ASP A 20 6.92 11.16 14.91
C ASP A 20 5.97 12.09 15.69
N ASP A 21 5.10 12.84 14.99
CA ASP A 21 4.10 13.73 15.55
C ASP A 21 2.71 13.07 15.76
N GLY A 22 2.62 11.75 15.55
CA GLY A 22 1.39 10.98 15.72
C GLY A 22 0.38 11.08 14.58
N ARG A 23 0.68 11.82 13.51
CA ARG A 23 -0.17 11.86 12.31
C ARG A 23 0.05 10.65 11.43
N THR A 24 -0.98 10.20 10.73
CA THR A 24 -0.81 9.20 9.67
C THR A 24 -0.11 9.82 8.47
N PRO A 25 0.86 9.11 7.83
CA PRO A 25 1.54 9.62 6.65
C PRO A 25 0.55 9.79 5.49
N SER A 26 0.65 10.89 4.75
CA SER A 26 -0.16 11.09 3.55
C SER A 26 0.25 10.14 2.42
N ARG A 27 -0.65 9.92 1.47
CA ARG A 27 -0.36 9.08 0.30
C ARG A 27 0.82 9.62 -0.51
N GLU A 28 0.91 10.93 -0.63
CA GLU A 28 1.95 11.64 -1.39
C GLU A 28 3.32 11.44 -0.71
N LEU A 29 3.35 11.51 0.62
CA LEU A 29 4.56 11.26 1.40
C LEU A 29 5.03 9.82 1.24
N LEU A 30 4.12 8.86 1.36
CA LEU A 30 4.43 7.44 1.16
C LEU A 30 4.94 7.16 -0.26
N ALA A 31 4.32 7.75 -1.28
CA ALA A 31 4.76 7.60 -2.67
C ALA A 31 6.15 8.20 -2.90
N HIS A 32 6.46 9.34 -2.28
CA HIS A 32 7.78 9.95 -2.34
C HIS A 32 8.85 9.05 -1.71
N TYR A 33 8.61 8.54 -0.49
CA TYR A 33 9.54 7.63 0.18
C TYR A 33 9.73 6.32 -0.59
N LEU A 34 8.67 5.76 -1.15
CA LEU A 34 8.76 4.56 -1.99
C LEU A 34 9.65 4.81 -3.21
N SER A 35 9.41 5.90 -3.95
CA SER A 35 10.22 6.24 -5.12
C SER A 35 11.70 6.46 -4.75
N ARG A 36 11.97 7.11 -3.62
CA ARG A 36 13.34 7.28 -3.12
C ARG A 36 14.01 5.94 -2.79
N ALA A 37 13.32 5.08 -2.06
CA ALA A 37 13.84 3.75 -1.71
C ALA A 37 14.13 2.91 -2.97
N CYS A 38 13.26 2.97 -3.98
CA CYS A 38 13.48 2.29 -5.26
C CYS A 38 14.67 2.87 -6.04
N PHE A 39 14.88 4.19 -6.00
CA PHE A 39 16.05 4.80 -6.61
C PHE A 39 17.34 4.38 -5.89
N GLU A 40 17.35 4.42 -4.55
CA GLU A 40 18.52 4.08 -3.75
C GLU A 40 18.88 2.58 -3.84
N ALA A 41 17.89 1.69 -3.88
CA ALA A 41 18.12 0.24 -3.92
C ALA A 41 18.35 -0.31 -5.34
N LEU A 42 17.70 0.26 -6.36
CA LEU A 42 17.60 -0.33 -7.70
C LEU A 42 17.94 0.65 -8.84
N GLY A 43 18.20 1.93 -8.54
CA GLY A 43 18.45 2.96 -9.56
C GLY A 43 17.22 3.34 -10.38
N LEU A 44 16.01 2.97 -9.93
CA LEU A 44 14.77 3.25 -10.66
C LEU A 44 14.40 4.72 -10.57
N THR A 45 14.08 5.34 -11.72
CA THR A 45 13.52 6.69 -11.74
C THR A 45 12.08 6.69 -11.24
N LYS A 46 11.54 7.88 -10.95
CA LYS A 46 10.17 8.04 -10.44
C LYS A 46 9.11 7.39 -11.36
N ASP A 47 9.32 7.45 -12.67
CA ASP A 47 8.40 6.88 -13.66
C ASP A 47 8.52 5.36 -13.79
N GLN A 48 9.64 4.79 -13.32
CA GLN A 48 9.90 3.35 -13.31
C GLN A 48 9.55 2.70 -11.96
N ALA A 49 9.54 3.48 -10.88
CA ALA A 49 9.22 2.98 -9.55
C ALA A 49 7.76 2.51 -9.46
N PRO A 50 7.48 1.38 -8.79
CA PRO A 50 6.12 0.92 -8.59
C PRO A 50 5.33 1.94 -7.75
N THR A 51 4.04 2.07 -8.05
CA THR A 51 3.12 2.82 -7.19
C THR A 51 2.76 2.01 -5.94
N LEU A 52 2.23 2.67 -4.91
CA LEU A 52 1.68 1.98 -3.72
C LEU A 52 0.62 0.92 -4.11
N HIS A 53 -0.17 1.21 -5.14
CA HIS A 53 -1.11 0.25 -5.71
C HIS A 53 -0.41 -0.88 -6.47
N GLY A 54 0.66 -0.57 -7.21
CA GLY A 54 1.52 -1.56 -7.87
C GLY A 54 2.13 -2.58 -6.91
N LEU A 55 2.45 -2.18 -5.67
CA LEU A 55 2.89 -3.11 -4.61
C LEU A 55 1.80 -4.12 -4.23
N ARG A 56 0.53 -3.70 -4.19
CA ARG A 56 -0.61 -4.61 -3.95
C ARG A 56 -0.71 -5.66 -5.05
N HIS A 57 -0.50 -5.29 -6.31
CA HIS A 57 -0.48 -6.24 -7.43
C HIS A 57 0.73 -7.16 -7.37
N SER A 58 1.92 -6.61 -7.09
CA SER A 58 3.15 -7.40 -6.97
C SER A 58 3.02 -8.46 -5.87
N HIS A 59 2.36 -8.11 -4.75
CA HIS A 59 2.05 -9.05 -3.67
C HIS A 59 1.12 -10.19 -4.13
N ILE A 60 0.09 -9.90 -4.93
CA ILE A 60 -0.82 -10.91 -5.48
C ILE A 60 -0.08 -11.82 -6.48
N SER A 61 0.69 -11.24 -7.41
CA SER A 61 1.47 -12.00 -8.38
C SER A 61 2.46 -12.94 -7.69
N LEU A 62 3.15 -12.46 -6.66
CA LEU A 62 4.07 -13.27 -5.86
C LEU A 62 3.34 -14.46 -5.19
N LEU A 63 2.16 -14.23 -4.60
CA LEU A 63 1.39 -15.32 -3.99
C LEU A 63 0.93 -16.35 -5.03
N ALA A 64 0.53 -15.89 -6.22
CA ALA A 64 0.14 -16.78 -7.31
C ALA A 64 1.33 -17.62 -7.80
N GLU A 65 2.51 -17.02 -7.96
CA GLU A 65 3.75 -17.71 -8.32
C GLU A 65 4.19 -18.74 -7.27
N LEU A 66 3.93 -18.46 -5.99
CA LEU A 66 4.16 -19.39 -4.89
C LEU A 66 3.12 -20.52 -4.80
N GLY A 67 2.17 -20.59 -5.74
CA GLY A 67 1.15 -21.63 -5.82
C GLY A 67 0.02 -21.47 -4.82
N VAL A 68 -0.16 -20.28 -4.22
CA VAL A 68 -1.27 -20.02 -3.31
C VAL A 68 -2.58 -20.02 -4.12
N PRO A 69 -3.60 -20.77 -3.70
CA PRO A 69 -4.89 -20.79 -4.37
C PRO A 69 -5.46 -19.37 -4.53
N MET A 70 -5.86 -19.02 -5.75
CA MET A 70 -6.31 -17.65 -6.11
C MET A 70 -7.43 -17.13 -5.19
N LYS A 71 -8.31 -18.03 -4.74
CA LYS A 71 -9.38 -17.71 -3.79
C LYS A 71 -8.83 -17.16 -2.46
N LEU A 72 -7.75 -17.74 -1.94
CA LEU A 72 -7.08 -17.27 -0.73
C LEU A 72 -6.33 -15.96 -0.96
N CYS A 73 -5.75 -15.77 -2.16
CA CYS A 73 -5.14 -14.50 -2.54
C CYS A 73 -6.16 -13.36 -2.52
N ILE A 74 -7.34 -13.60 -3.10
CA ILE A 74 -8.48 -12.68 -3.14
C ILE A 74 -8.98 -12.35 -1.73
N ASP A 75 -9.22 -13.38 -0.91
CA ASP A 75 -9.66 -13.19 0.48
C ASP A 75 -8.65 -12.38 1.31
N ARG A 76 -7.35 -12.61 1.09
CA ARG A 76 -6.26 -11.92 1.80
C ARG A 76 -6.16 -10.43 1.49
N VAL A 77 -6.39 -10.02 0.24
CA VAL A 77 -6.26 -8.60 -0.14
C VAL A 77 -7.54 -7.80 0.08
N GLY A 78 -8.65 -8.46 0.44
CA GLY A 78 -9.95 -7.82 0.66
C GLY A 78 -10.49 -7.20 -0.63
N HIS A 79 -11.27 -7.96 -1.41
CA HIS A 79 -11.84 -7.45 -2.65
C HIS A 79 -13.20 -6.79 -2.44
N ALA A 80 -13.28 -5.52 -2.85
CA ALA A 80 -14.47 -4.95 -3.49
C ALA A 80 -14.38 -5.02 -5.04
N ASP A 81 -13.20 -5.27 -5.62
CA ASP A 81 -13.00 -5.27 -7.09
C ASP A 81 -12.33 -6.56 -7.58
N GLU A 82 -13.14 -7.60 -7.83
CA GLU A 82 -12.72 -8.86 -8.47
C GLU A 82 -12.16 -8.67 -9.90
N LYS A 83 -12.40 -7.51 -10.53
CA LYS A 83 -12.11 -7.28 -11.97
C LYS A 83 -10.63 -7.06 -12.32
N MET A 84 -9.74 -6.83 -11.34
CA MET A 84 -8.31 -6.55 -11.63
C MET A 84 -7.41 -7.78 -11.71
N ILE A 85 -7.89 -8.97 -11.33
CA ILE A 85 -7.05 -10.19 -11.24
C ILE A 85 -7.11 -11.05 -12.52
N LEU A 86 -8.11 -10.86 -13.38
CA LEU A 86 -8.28 -11.62 -14.62
C LEU A 86 -7.91 -10.77 -15.84
N ARG A 87 -6.67 -10.90 -16.33
CA ARG A 87 -6.30 -10.62 -17.72
C ARG A 87 -5.38 -11.72 -18.22
#